data_AF-A0A9E3B4W1-F1
#
_entry.id   AF-A0A9E3B4W1-F1
#
_cell.length_a   1.000
_cell.length_b   1.000
_cell.length_c   1.000
_cell.angle_alpha   90.00
_cell.angle_beta   90.00
_cell.angle_gamma   90.00
#
_symmetry.space_group_name_H-M   'P 1'
#
loop_
_entity.id
_entity.type
_entity.pdbx_description
1 polymer ?
#
loop_
_entity_poly.entity_id
_entity_poly.type
_entity_poly.pdbx_seq_one_letter_code
_entity_poly.pdbx_strand_id
1 'polypeptide(L)'
;MAKAKLLEDIKADPSRFYPAPTDVIRDRRFSDTERLEILKAWERDARSSYEGEDDIGEQPGALEVVMKARTEVEERIAASPKMETGAGR
;
A
#
# COMPACT_ATOMS: atom_id res chain seq x y z
N MET A 1 -19.60 6.54 5.74
CA MET A 1 -18.91 6.37 7.04
C MET A 1 -18.13 5.06 7.17
N ALA A 2 -18.60 3.93 6.65
CA ALA A 2 -17.90 2.64 6.83
C ALA A 2 -16.50 2.57 6.20
N LYS A 3 -16.31 3.12 4.98
CA LYS A 3 -15.03 3.05 4.26
C LYS A 3 -13.90 3.85 4.94
N ALA A 4 -14.19 5.05 5.41
CA ALA A 4 -13.19 5.89 6.09
C ALA A 4 -12.71 5.22 7.39
N LYS A 5 -13.65 4.71 8.20
CA LYS A 5 -13.30 3.96 9.41
C LYS A 5 -12.49 2.70 9.10
N LEU A 6 -12.86 1.96 8.05
CA LEU A 6 -12.10 0.79 7.62
C LEU A 6 -10.68 1.16 7.18
N LEU A 7 -10.50 2.27 6.46
CA LEU A 7 -9.18 2.76 6.06
C LEU A 7 -8.31 3.09 7.29
N GLU A 8 -8.89 3.76 8.29
CA GLU A 8 -8.18 4.05 9.54
C GLU A 8 -7.78 2.78 10.31
N ASP A 9 -8.69 1.80 10.38
CA ASP A 9 -8.43 0.50 11.03
C ASP A 9 -7.30 -0.27 10.33
N ILE A 10 -7.34 -0.31 8.99
CA ILE A 10 -6.28 -0.88 8.17
C ILE A 10 -4.96 -0.14 8.38
N LYS A 11 -4.95 1.19 8.44
CA LYS A 11 -3.72 1.96 8.68
C LYS A 11 -3.15 1.74 10.07
N ALA A 12 -3.96 1.34 11.04
CA ALA A 12 -3.51 1.02 12.38
C ALA A 12 -2.79 -0.34 12.42
N ASP A 13 -3.34 -1.35 11.73
CA ASP A 13 -2.77 -2.70 11.68
C ASP A 13 -3.04 -3.34 10.31
N PRO A 14 -2.20 -3.06 9.29
CA PRO A 14 -2.51 -3.47 7.93
C PRO A 14 -2.26 -4.97 7.68
N SER A 15 -1.39 -5.60 8.47
CA SER A 15 -1.10 -7.04 8.42
C SER A 15 -2.27 -7.90 8.90
N ARG A 16 -3.15 -7.36 9.76
CA ARG A 16 -4.42 -8.01 10.15
C ARG A 16 -5.44 -8.09 9.02
N PHE A 17 -5.40 -7.16 8.05
CA PHE A 17 -6.38 -7.10 6.95
C PHE A 17 -5.85 -7.68 5.65
N TYR A 18 -4.56 -7.54 5.39
CA TYR A 18 -3.92 -8.04 4.19
C TYR A 18 -2.82 -9.02 4.59
N PRO A 19 -2.80 -10.23 4.01
CA PRO A 19 -1.73 -11.18 4.28
C PRO A 19 -0.40 -10.73 3.65
N ALA A 20 -0.45 -9.92 2.58
CA ALA A 20 0.74 -9.34 1.97
C ALA A 20 0.51 -7.88 1.52
N PRO A 21 1.56 -7.04 1.46
CA PRO A 21 1.48 -5.68 0.93
C PRO A 21 0.98 -5.62 -0.52
N THR A 22 1.25 -6.66 -1.31
CA THR A 22 0.82 -6.75 -2.71
C THR A 22 -0.70 -6.92 -2.86
N ASP A 23 -1.40 -7.43 -1.84
CA ASP A 23 -2.86 -7.51 -1.85
C ASP A 23 -3.53 -6.12 -1.78
N VAL A 24 -2.87 -5.15 -1.14
CA VAL A 24 -3.33 -3.75 -1.08
C VAL A 24 -3.44 -3.15 -2.49
N ILE A 25 -2.46 -3.45 -3.35
CA ILE A 25 -2.42 -3.00 -4.75
C ILE A 25 -3.63 -3.52 -5.53
N ARG A 26 -4.03 -4.77 -5.25
CA ARG A 26 -5.12 -5.46 -5.93
C ARG A 26 -6.49 -5.03 -5.42
N ASP A 27 -6.54 -4.41 -4.24
CA ASP A 27 -7.80 -4.01 -3.61
C ASP A 27 -8.45 -2.81 -4.31
N ARG A 28 -9.46 -3.11 -5.13
CA ARG A 28 -10.27 -2.13 -5.88
C ARG A 28 -11.24 -1.32 -5.02
N ARG A 29 -11.35 -1.61 -3.72
CA ARG A 29 -12.17 -0.81 -2.79
C ARG A 29 -11.53 0.55 -2.50
N PHE A 30 -10.21 0.62 -2.58
CA PHE A 30 -9.42 1.83 -2.34
C PHE A 30 -8.88 2.42 -3.64
N SER A 31 -8.83 3.75 -3.71
CA SER A 31 -8.13 4.49 -4.76
C SER A 31 -6.62 4.35 -4.61
N ASP A 32 -5.84 4.65 -5.64
CA ASP A 32 -4.38 4.54 -5.57
C ASP A 32 -3.79 5.43 -4.45
N THR A 33 -4.38 6.60 -4.19
CA THR A 33 -3.98 7.47 -3.06
C THR A 33 -4.23 6.81 -1.70
N GLU A 34 -5.37 6.13 -1.54
CA GLU A 34 -5.71 5.41 -0.30
C GLU A 34 -4.84 4.16 -0.13
N ARG A 35 -4.56 3.42 -1.22
CA ARG A 35 -3.62 2.28 -1.23
C ARG A 35 -2.22 2.72 -0.82
N LEU A 36 -1.77 3.87 -1.32
CA LEU A 36 -0.48 4.45 -0.93
C LEU A 36 -0.41 4.74 0.57
N GLU A 37 -1.50 5.23 1.18
CA GLU A 37 -1.55 5.43 2.63
C GLU A 37 -1.45 4.12 3.42
N ILE A 38 -2.13 3.07 2.95
CA ILE A 38 -2.05 1.73 3.58
C ILE A 38 -0.64 1.17 3.44
N LEU A 39 0.01 1.31 2.28
CA LEU A 39 1.38 0.86 2.04
C LEU A 39 2.41 1.61 2.91
N LYS A 40 2.18 2.89 3.20
CA LYS A 40 3.01 3.65 4.15
C LYS A 40 2.89 3.11 5.58
N ALA A 41 1.68 2.72 6.00
CA ALA A 41 1.48 2.09 7.30
C ALA A 41 2.20 0.73 7.38
N TRP A 42 2.10 -0.06 6.31
CA TRP A 42 2.85 -1.30 6.14
C TRP A 42 4.37 -1.12 6.27
N GLU A 43 4.94 -0.06 5.68
CA GLU A 43 6.40 0.18 5.78
C GLU A 43 6.81 0.42 7.25
N ARG A 44 6.01 1.21 7.97
CA ARG A 44 6.27 1.51 9.37
C ARG A 44 6.22 0.25 10.23
N ASP A 45 5.21 -0.60 9.99
CA ASP A 45 5.02 -1.87 10.70
C ASP A 45 6.15 -2.86 10.37
N ALA A 46 6.44 -3.07 9.08
CA ALA A 46 7.52 -3.95 8.64
C ALA A 46 8.89 -3.51 9.17
N ARG A 47 9.16 -2.20 9.24
CA ARG A 47 10.39 -1.66 9.84
C ARG A 47 10.45 -1.93 11.34
N SER A 48 9.32 -1.87 12.04
CA SER A 48 9.24 -2.18 13.48
C SER A 48 9.40 -3.66 13.77
N SER A 49 8.86 -4.53 12.91
CA SER A 49 8.95 -6.00 13.06
C SER A 49 10.33 -6.54 12.70
N TYR A 50 11.08 -5.85 11.84
CA TYR A 50 12.46 -6.22 11.47
C TYR A 50 13.46 -6.14 12.64
N GLU A 51 13.14 -5.40 13.70
CA GLU A 51 13.98 -5.28 14.90
C GLU A 51 13.85 -6.47 15.86
N GLY A 52 12.99 -7.46 15.56
CA GLY A 52 12.62 -8.54 16.48
C GLY A 52 12.84 -9.99 16.02
N GLU A 53 13.17 -10.26 14.75
CA GLU A 53 13.16 -11.63 14.23
C GLU A 53 14.44 -11.95 13.43
N ASP A 54 15.37 -12.64 14.08
CA ASP A 54 16.49 -13.36 13.47
C ASP A 54 15.94 -14.55 12.64
N ASP A 55 16.35 -14.63 11.38
CA ASP A 55 16.41 -15.84 10.54
C ASP A 55 15.08 -16.51 10.10
N ILE A 56 14.63 -16.28 8.85
CA ILE A 56 14.18 -17.32 7.89
C ILE A 56 14.40 -16.82 6.45
N GLY A 57 15.14 -17.58 5.64
CA GLY A 57 15.76 -17.16 4.39
C GLY A 57 14.89 -16.89 3.14
N GLU A 58 15.61 -16.37 2.14
CA GLU A 58 15.32 -16.27 0.69
C GLU A 58 14.03 -15.59 0.22
N GLN A 59 13.18 -15.08 1.11
CA GLN A 59 12.10 -14.18 0.72
C GLN A 59 12.57 -12.72 0.77
N PRO A 60 12.22 -11.89 -0.24
CA PRO A 60 12.46 -10.46 -0.13
C PRO A 60 11.81 -9.98 1.17
N GLY A 61 12.60 -9.36 2.05
CA GLY A 61 12.14 -8.93 3.36
C GLY A 61 10.84 -8.14 3.20
N ALA A 62 9.88 -8.30 4.12
CA ALA A 62 8.57 -7.66 4.02
C ALA A 62 8.68 -6.16 3.66
N LEU A 63 9.71 -5.49 4.17
CA LEU A 63 10.05 -4.11 3.85
C LEU A 63 10.35 -3.86 2.36
N GLU A 64 11.12 -4.72 1.69
CA GLU A 64 11.43 -4.61 0.25
C GLU A 64 10.16 -4.77 -0.59
N VAL A 65 9.32 -5.74 -0.24
CA VAL A 65 8.03 -5.97 -0.92
C VAL A 65 7.13 -4.75 -0.79
N VAL A 66 7.07 -4.14 0.41
CA VAL A 66 6.32 -2.90 0.64
C VAL A 66 6.88 -1.75 -0.20
N MET A 67 8.20 -1.56 -0.25
CA MET A 67 8.83 -0.49 -1.02
C MET A 67 8.49 -0.61 -2.51
N LYS A 68 8.62 -1.82 -3.08
CA LYS A 68 8.28 -2.08 -4.48
C LYS A 68 6.79 -1.85 -4.76
N ALA A 69 5.92 -2.33 -3.87
CA ALA A 69 4.49 -2.12 -3.96
C ALA A 69 4.14 -0.62 -3.96
N ARG A 70 4.83 0.16 -3.14
CA ARG A 70 4.62 1.60 -3.04
C ARG A 70 5.03 2.32 -4.32
N THR A 71 6.22 2.04 -4.84
CA THR A 71 6.69 2.59 -6.11
C THR A 71 5.69 2.32 -7.23
N GLU A 72 5.17 1.09 -7.35
CA GLU A 72 4.18 0.77 -8.38
C GLU A 72 2.90 1.62 -8.25
N VAL A 73 2.42 1.85 -7.03
CA VAL A 73 1.23 2.70 -6.79
C VAL A 73 1.55 4.18 -7.08
N GLU A 74 2.72 4.67 -6.69
CA GLU A 74 3.18 6.03 -6.99
C GLU A 74 3.28 6.26 -8.51
N GLU A 75 3.82 5.28 -9.25
CA GLU A 75 3.86 5.32 -10.71
C GLU A 75 2.46 5.31 -11.32
N ARG A 76 1.51 4.56 -10.76
CA ARG A 76 0.11 4.58 -11.24
C ARG A 76 -0.57 5.93 -11.00
N ILE A 77 -0.31 6.56 -9.87
CA ILE A 77 -0.81 7.91 -9.57
C ILE A 77 -0.20 8.92 -10.55
N ALA A 78 1.11 8.82 -10.81
CA ALA A 78 1.81 9.69 -11.75
C ALA A 78 1.40 9.45 -13.21
N ALA A 79 1.16 8.20 -13.60
CA ALA A 79 0.74 7.79 -14.95
C ALA A 79 -0.77 7.91 -15.19
N SER A 80 -1.55 8.12 -14.13
CA SER A 80 -2.97 8.48 -14.20
C SER A 80 -3.19 9.96 -13.79
N PRO A 81 -2.58 10.95 -14.48
CA PRO A 81 -3.09 12.30 -14.37
C PRO A 81 -4.49 12.24 -14.97
N LYS A 82 -5.50 12.69 -14.22
CA LYS A 82 -6.86 12.88 -14.76
C LYS A 82 -6.74 13.57 -16.12
N MET A 83 -7.04 12.85 -17.20
CA MET A 83 -7.31 13.43 -18.50
C MET A 83 -8.69 14.10 -18.40
N GLU A 84 -8.73 15.26 -17.75
CA GLU A 84 -9.80 16.24 -17.82
C GLU A 84 -9.10 17.56 -18.16
N THR A 85 -8.93 17.88 -19.44
CA THR A 85 -9.92 18.72 -20.09
C THR A 85 -9.90 18.47 -21.59
N GLY A 86 -11.09 18.28 -22.15
CA GLY A 86 -11.27 18.26 -23.60
C GLY A 86 -10.91 19.60 -24.23
N ALA A 87 -10.21 19.54 -25.35
CA ALA A 87 -10.36 20.55 -26.39
C ALA A 87 -11.20 19.88 -27.48
N GLY A 88 -12.51 20.08 -27.38
CA GLY A 88 -13.44 19.78 -28.45
C GLY A 88 -13.12 20.65 -29.66
N ARG A 89 -13.07 19.97 -30.81
CA ARG A 89 -13.36 20.40 -32.19
C ARG A 89 -13.34 21.89 -32.51
#